data_AF-A0A957DB67-F1
#
_entry.id   AF-A0A957DB67-F1
#
_cell.length_a   1.000
_cell.length_b   1.000
_cell.length_c   1.000
_cell.angle_alpha   90.00
_cell.angle_beta   90.00
_cell.angle_gamma   90.00
#
_symmetry.space_group_name_H-M   'P 1'
#
loop_
_entity.id
_entity.type
_entity.pdbx_description
1 polymer ?
#
loop_
_entity_poly.entity_id
_entity_poly.type
_entity_poly.pdbx_seq_one_letter_code
_entity_poly.pdbx_strand_id
1 'polypeptide(L)'
;EIAYFTEPADVNAWCHGAAGIGLSRLRALELLNKASYHHDVQSAVKKIEETDLKSHWANHEIINCGLCHGVFGNLELFLETAKYFQDEVYFSVAEKMACKVLDYHQRTNTYVSGYWAMGGEALQEDLSLFMGNAGIGYFFLRMANLDNVPSVLAPKIEATNCSPELIKDYPAINLSIAEAHELILEKSFHRTLAVLESSYSEHLNDYFETAPVDWVDYKEKFAEFVDGLTGKAAYEQISDILALELTSNRIDAEINSYALLFIKQSVKPARASKILAFNDDAFLNCVLERDSDIEIVQTSWDWSLQFPEKWNANLSTEPDDYFLLLKPSVAGIEEIAVYPFAVFLLQQFEDAQSVGRVVQLTEKQLSPSPAAEKLVRKKILDQIKQLVAAGILLPVVRN
;
A
#
# COMPACT_ATOMS: atom_id res chain seq x y z
N GLU A 1 -3.02 -14.62 -12.93
CA GLU A 1 -3.67 -13.34 -12.54
C GLU A 1 -3.02 -12.68 -11.32
N ILE A 2 -2.74 -13.39 -10.22
CA ILE A 2 -2.05 -12.80 -9.04
C ILE A 2 -0.65 -12.24 -9.38
N ALA A 3 0.12 -12.95 -10.23
CA ALA A 3 1.46 -12.54 -10.68
C ALA A 3 1.52 -11.09 -11.20
N TYR A 4 0.46 -10.60 -11.85
CA TYR A 4 0.37 -9.22 -12.32
C TYR A 4 0.57 -8.18 -11.20
N PHE A 5 0.15 -8.50 -9.98
CA PHE A 5 0.22 -7.60 -8.83
C PHE A 5 1.48 -7.80 -7.98
N THR A 6 2.18 -8.92 -8.12
CA THR A 6 3.25 -9.34 -7.23
C THR A 6 4.61 -9.48 -7.91
N GLU A 7 4.63 -9.60 -9.24
CA GLU A 7 5.88 -9.69 -10.01
C GLU A 7 6.20 -8.35 -10.66
N PRO A 8 7.45 -7.87 -10.56
CA PRO A 8 7.85 -6.63 -11.21
C PRO A 8 7.84 -6.78 -12.73
N ALA A 9 7.25 -5.80 -13.42
CA ALA A 9 7.30 -5.69 -14.87
C ALA A 9 8.39 -4.68 -15.31
N ASP A 10 8.97 -4.87 -16.51
CA ASP A 10 9.82 -3.85 -17.14
C ASP A 10 8.92 -2.71 -17.64
N VAL A 11 8.76 -1.68 -16.81
CA VAL A 11 8.01 -0.46 -17.14
C VAL A 11 9.00 0.58 -17.67
N ASN A 12 8.68 1.21 -18.80
CA ASN A 12 9.44 2.33 -19.33
C ASN A 12 8.59 3.60 -19.43
N ALA A 13 8.51 4.33 -18.33
CA ALA A 13 7.72 5.54 -18.19
C ALA A 13 8.54 6.67 -17.54
N TRP A 14 7.96 7.88 -17.50
CA TRP A 14 8.52 8.95 -16.68
C TRP A 14 8.52 8.59 -15.19
N CYS A 15 7.41 8.05 -14.66
CA CYS A 15 7.32 7.72 -13.24
C CYS A 15 8.26 6.57 -12.82
N HIS A 16 8.50 5.60 -13.71
CA HIS A 16 9.39 4.46 -13.50
C HIS A 16 10.01 4.07 -14.83
N GLY A 17 11.24 4.50 -15.11
CA GLY A 17 11.93 4.16 -16.35
C GLY A 17 12.86 5.23 -16.92
N ALA A 18 13.21 5.05 -18.19
CA ALA A 18 14.26 5.80 -18.86
C ALA A 18 13.98 7.31 -18.90
N ALA A 19 12.74 7.75 -19.07
CA ALA A 19 12.43 9.17 -19.17
C ALA A 19 12.71 9.93 -17.86
N GLY A 20 12.21 9.45 -16.72
CA GLY A 20 12.45 10.08 -15.42
C GLY A 20 13.93 9.99 -15.00
N ILE A 21 14.57 8.84 -15.23
CA ILE A 21 16.00 8.66 -15.00
C ILE A 21 16.81 9.63 -15.88
N GLY A 22 16.49 9.69 -17.17
CA GLY A 22 17.15 10.54 -18.15
C GLY A 22 17.04 12.02 -17.81
N LEU A 23 15.86 12.51 -17.42
CA LEU A 23 15.67 13.90 -17.00
C LEU A 23 16.52 14.24 -15.76
N SER A 24 16.55 13.33 -14.78
CA SER A 24 17.38 13.49 -13.58
C SER A 24 18.87 13.49 -13.93
N ARG A 25 19.30 12.65 -14.87
CA ARG A 25 20.69 12.56 -15.34
C ARG A 25 21.09 13.74 -16.20
N LEU A 26 20.18 14.29 -16.99
CA LEU A 26 20.39 15.53 -17.74
C LEU A 26 20.61 16.69 -16.78
N ARG A 27 19.80 16.79 -15.71
CA ARG A 27 20.02 17.80 -14.67
C ARG A 27 21.36 17.61 -13.94
N ALA A 28 21.74 16.37 -13.65
CA ALA A 28 23.05 16.08 -13.07
C ALA A 28 24.21 16.45 -14.04
N LEU A 29 24.03 16.24 -15.34
CA LEU A 29 24.97 16.66 -16.37
C LEU A 29 25.10 18.19 -16.43
N GLU A 30 23.99 18.92 -16.43
CA GLU A 30 23.96 20.39 -16.35
C GLU A 30 24.79 20.94 -15.19
N LEU A 31 24.65 20.33 -14.01
CA LEU A 31 25.26 20.81 -12.77
C LEU A 31 26.71 20.37 -12.57
N LEU A 32 27.03 19.13 -12.98
CA LEU A 32 28.29 18.47 -12.61
C LEU A 32 29.21 18.21 -13.81
N ASN A 33 28.69 18.31 -15.03
CA ASN A 33 29.41 18.16 -16.30
C ASN A 33 30.28 16.88 -16.38
N LYS A 34 29.74 15.74 -15.93
CA LYS A 34 30.45 14.44 -15.96
C LYS A 34 30.05 13.62 -17.18
N ALA A 35 31.03 13.05 -17.87
CA ALA A 35 30.81 12.20 -19.05
C ALA A 35 29.90 10.97 -18.77
N SER A 36 29.90 10.45 -17.54
CA SER A 36 28.99 9.38 -17.14
C SER A 36 27.52 9.77 -17.26
N TYR A 37 27.16 11.00 -16.84
CA TYR A 37 25.77 11.47 -16.97
C TYR A 37 25.37 11.72 -18.41
N HIS A 38 26.31 12.18 -19.25
CA HIS A 38 26.08 12.24 -20.69
C HIS A 38 25.76 10.87 -21.27
N HIS A 39 26.55 9.84 -20.91
CA HIS A 39 26.29 8.47 -21.33
C HIS A 39 24.92 7.95 -20.84
N ASP A 40 24.54 8.24 -19.60
CA ASP A 40 23.24 7.85 -19.04
C ASP A 40 22.07 8.51 -19.80
N VAL A 41 22.17 9.80 -20.14
CA VAL A 41 21.15 10.51 -20.94
C VAL A 41 20.99 9.87 -22.31
N GLN A 42 22.09 9.59 -23.02
CA GLN A 42 22.04 8.95 -24.34
C GLN A 42 21.46 7.53 -24.26
N SER A 43 21.76 6.80 -23.20
CA SER A 43 21.20 5.46 -22.96
C SER A 43 19.70 5.51 -22.69
N ALA A 44 19.24 6.50 -21.92
CA ALA A 44 17.82 6.73 -21.66
C ALA A 44 17.05 7.08 -22.95
N VAL A 45 17.57 8.02 -23.75
CA VAL A 45 17.00 8.36 -25.06
C VAL A 45 16.90 7.12 -25.94
N LYS A 46 18.00 6.37 -26.08
CA LYS A 46 18.05 5.16 -26.89
C LYS A 46 17.03 4.11 -26.44
N LYS A 47 16.87 3.87 -25.13
CA LYS A 47 15.87 2.92 -24.61
C LYS A 47 14.47 3.35 -25.06
N ILE A 48 14.09 4.62 -24.89
CA ILE A 48 12.78 5.14 -25.32
C ILE A 48 12.58 4.98 -26.83
N GLU A 49 13.60 5.28 -27.64
CA GLU A 49 13.53 5.05 -29.08
C GLU A 49 13.29 3.58 -29.42
N GLU A 50 13.97 2.67 -28.71
CA GLU A 50 13.92 1.23 -28.97
C GLU A 50 12.63 0.54 -28.51
N THR A 51 12.05 0.97 -27.38
CA THR A 51 10.89 0.31 -26.79
C THR A 51 9.57 0.98 -27.11
N ASP A 52 9.53 2.32 -27.05
CA ASP A 52 8.29 3.08 -27.14
C ASP A 52 8.12 3.62 -28.55
N LEU A 53 9.14 4.29 -29.10
CA LEU A 53 8.97 4.95 -30.39
C LEU A 53 8.97 3.97 -31.56
N LYS A 54 9.87 2.98 -31.59
CA LYS A 54 9.91 1.97 -32.68
C LYS A 54 8.63 1.15 -32.76
N SER A 55 8.06 0.73 -31.63
CA SER A 55 6.81 -0.04 -31.59
C SER A 55 5.63 0.81 -32.09
N HIS A 56 5.54 2.08 -31.65
CA HIS A 56 4.54 3.06 -32.12
C HIS A 56 4.79 3.56 -33.55
N TRP A 57 6.00 3.40 -34.08
CA TRP A 57 6.31 3.72 -35.47
C TRP A 57 5.84 2.63 -36.43
N ALA A 58 5.91 1.36 -36.02
CA ALA A 58 5.53 0.21 -36.81
C ALA A 58 4.02 -0.07 -36.80
N ASN A 59 3.36 0.11 -35.65
CA ASN A 59 1.95 -0.23 -35.45
C ASN A 59 1.10 1.04 -35.26
N HIS A 60 -0.07 1.11 -35.91
CA HIS A 60 -1.06 2.18 -35.70
C HIS A 60 -1.85 2.00 -34.38
N GLU A 61 -1.20 1.47 -33.35
CA GLU A 61 -1.81 1.07 -32.09
C GLU A 61 -2.15 2.25 -31.18
N ILE A 62 -2.96 1.97 -30.17
CA ILE A 62 -3.44 2.89 -29.14
C ILE A 62 -2.23 3.41 -28.34
N ILE A 63 -1.93 4.71 -28.46
CA ILE A 63 -0.78 5.34 -27.78
C ILE A 63 -1.28 6.11 -26.57
N ASN A 64 -1.08 5.61 -25.34
CA ASN A 64 -1.33 6.45 -24.17
C ASN A 64 -0.48 7.74 -24.27
N CYS A 65 -1.13 8.90 -24.25
CA CYS A 65 -0.53 10.21 -24.42
C CYS A 65 -0.31 10.96 -23.09
N GLY A 66 -0.59 10.34 -21.94
CA GLY A 66 -0.40 10.96 -20.63
C GLY A 66 1.05 11.31 -20.31
N LEU A 67 1.25 12.24 -19.38
CA LEU A 67 2.59 12.65 -18.92
C LEU A 67 3.22 11.65 -17.94
N CYS A 68 2.42 10.89 -17.19
CA CYS A 68 2.93 9.98 -16.16
C CYS A 68 3.66 8.76 -16.76
N HIS A 69 2.99 8.09 -17.71
CA HIS A 69 3.44 6.85 -18.33
C HIS A 69 2.92 6.69 -19.76
N GLY A 70 2.74 7.82 -20.45
CA GLY A 70 2.43 7.86 -21.87
C GLY A 70 3.59 8.42 -22.69
N VAL A 71 3.41 8.44 -24.01
CA VAL A 71 4.45 8.82 -24.96
C VAL A 71 4.92 10.26 -24.76
N PHE A 72 4.04 11.18 -24.35
CA PHE A 72 4.43 12.57 -24.09
C PHE A 72 5.23 12.74 -22.82
N GLY A 73 4.99 11.91 -21.80
CA GLY A 73 5.88 11.81 -20.65
C GLY A 73 7.29 11.35 -21.03
N ASN A 74 7.39 10.42 -21.98
CA ASN A 74 8.68 9.93 -22.45
C ASN A 74 9.41 10.94 -23.35
N LEU A 75 8.67 11.65 -24.22
CA LEU A 75 9.23 12.67 -25.12
C LEU A 75 9.66 13.95 -24.43
N GLU A 76 9.26 14.13 -23.17
CA GLU A 76 9.72 15.23 -22.33
C GLU A 76 11.26 15.22 -22.18
N LEU A 77 11.87 14.03 -22.09
CA LEU A 77 13.33 13.90 -22.13
C LEU A 77 13.92 14.44 -23.44
N PHE A 78 13.25 14.24 -24.58
CA PHE A 78 13.74 14.71 -25.87
C PHE A 78 13.66 16.23 -25.98
N LEU A 79 12.59 16.85 -25.45
CA LEU A 79 12.47 18.31 -25.41
C LEU A 79 13.57 18.95 -24.55
N GLU A 80 13.81 18.43 -23.34
CA GLU A 80 14.89 18.95 -22.48
C GLU A 80 16.28 18.66 -23.06
N THR A 81 16.48 17.49 -23.69
CA THR A 81 17.74 17.13 -24.37
C THR A 81 18.00 18.04 -25.57
N ALA A 82 16.97 18.35 -26.36
CA ALA A 82 17.05 19.33 -27.46
C ALA A 82 17.48 20.70 -26.93
N LYS A 83 16.87 21.15 -25.83
CA LYS A 83 17.19 22.43 -25.19
C LYS A 83 18.62 22.47 -24.65
N TYR A 84 19.08 21.39 -24.01
CA TYR A 84 20.42 21.35 -23.41
C TYR A 84 21.53 21.27 -24.47
N PHE A 85 21.41 20.36 -25.44
CA PHE A 85 22.44 20.15 -26.47
C PHE A 85 22.32 21.09 -27.67
N GLN A 86 21.22 21.83 -27.79
CA GLN A 86 20.91 22.67 -28.96
C GLN A 86 20.92 21.84 -30.25
N ASP A 87 20.39 20.63 -30.18
CA ASP A 87 20.32 19.67 -31.28
C ASP A 87 18.86 19.42 -31.69
N GLU A 88 18.50 19.90 -32.88
CA GLU A 88 17.14 19.82 -33.44
C GLU A 88 16.69 18.38 -33.72
N VAL A 89 17.61 17.40 -33.77
CA VAL A 89 17.26 16.00 -33.99
C VAL A 89 16.34 15.50 -32.88
N TYR A 90 16.60 15.84 -31.62
CA TYR A 90 15.76 15.43 -30.49
C TYR A 90 14.36 16.07 -30.56
N PHE A 91 14.28 17.36 -30.91
CA PHE A 91 13.00 18.05 -31.07
C PHE A 91 12.18 17.43 -32.21
N SER A 92 12.84 17.11 -33.32
CA SER A 92 12.20 16.49 -34.50
C SER A 92 11.58 15.13 -34.18
N VAL A 93 12.15 14.37 -33.23
CA VAL A 93 11.57 13.10 -32.78
C VAL A 93 10.26 13.33 -32.03
N ALA A 94 10.23 14.31 -31.11
CA ALA A 94 9.02 14.70 -30.40
C ALA A 94 7.94 15.21 -31.35
N GLU A 95 8.32 16.05 -32.33
CA GLU A 95 7.42 16.59 -33.34
C GLU A 95 6.74 15.50 -34.17
N LYS A 96 7.51 14.54 -34.68
CA LYS A 96 6.96 13.42 -35.47
C LYS A 96 5.89 12.65 -34.69
N MET A 97 6.10 12.41 -33.41
CA MET A 97 5.12 11.71 -32.59
C MET A 97 3.91 12.58 -32.26
N ALA A 98 4.11 13.87 -32.00
CA ALA A 98 3.03 14.84 -31.81
C ALA A 98 2.11 14.89 -33.03
N CYS A 99 2.68 14.91 -34.26
CA CYS A 99 1.91 14.81 -35.49
C CYS A 99 1.11 13.51 -35.57
N LYS A 100 1.70 12.36 -35.23
CA LYS A 100 0.96 11.08 -35.20
C LYS A 100 -0.23 11.10 -34.24
N VAL A 101 -0.07 11.71 -33.07
CA VAL A 101 -1.15 11.86 -32.08
C VAL A 101 -2.27 12.76 -32.64
N LEU A 102 -1.92 13.87 -33.30
CA LEU A 102 -2.88 14.73 -33.97
C LEU A 102 -3.62 14.01 -35.11
N ASP A 103 -2.92 13.24 -35.95
CA ASP A 103 -3.51 12.44 -37.02
C ASP A 103 -4.43 11.34 -36.49
N TYR A 104 -4.09 10.74 -35.34
CA TYR A 104 -4.96 9.80 -34.65
C TYR A 104 -6.23 10.51 -34.17
N HIS A 105 -6.10 11.62 -33.44
CA HIS A 105 -7.22 12.41 -32.96
C HIS A 105 -8.13 12.87 -34.12
N GLN A 106 -7.58 13.31 -35.24
CA GLN A 106 -8.39 13.70 -36.42
C GLN A 106 -9.26 12.56 -36.95
N ARG A 107 -8.80 11.31 -36.84
CA ARG A 107 -9.53 10.12 -37.33
C ARG A 107 -10.53 9.58 -36.32
N THR A 108 -10.24 9.67 -35.03
CA THR A 108 -11.04 9.05 -33.97
C THR A 108 -11.84 10.04 -33.13
N ASN A 109 -11.54 11.34 -33.24
CA ASN A 109 -12.02 12.40 -32.37
C ASN A 109 -11.72 12.13 -30.88
N THR A 110 -10.58 11.48 -30.60
CA THR A 110 -10.16 11.13 -29.24
C THR A 110 -8.65 11.27 -29.06
N TYR A 111 -8.25 11.72 -27.86
CA TYR A 111 -6.91 11.48 -27.34
C TYR A 111 -6.93 10.25 -26.45
N VAL A 112 -5.97 9.35 -26.63
CA VAL A 112 -5.82 8.18 -25.77
C VAL A 112 -5.12 8.61 -24.50
N SER A 113 -5.85 8.68 -23.40
CA SER A 113 -5.34 9.14 -22.09
C SER A 113 -5.96 8.33 -20.96
N GLY A 114 -5.46 8.48 -19.74
CA GLY A 114 -5.97 7.79 -18.55
C GLY A 114 -5.94 6.27 -18.67
N TYR A 115 -6.98 5.62 -18.15
CA TYR A 115 -7.16 4.15 -18.20
C TYR A 115 -7.74 3.63 -19.52
N TRP A 116 -7.90 4.48 -20.52
CA TRP A 116 -8.49 4.13 -21.82
C TRP A 116 -7.71 3.03 -22.55
N ALA A 117 -6.40 2.94 -22.32
CA ALA A 117 -5.53 1.91 -22.88
C ALA A 117 -5.74 0.50 -22.27
N MET A 118 -6.53 0.35 -21.19
CA MET A 118 -6.76 -0.92 -20.49
C MET A 118 -8.07 -1.62 -20.88
N GLY A 119 -8.73 -1.22 -21.98
CA GLY A 119 -9.84 -1.98 -22.58
C GLY A 119 -11.22 -1.80 -21.94
N GLY A 120 -11.43 -0.75 -21.13
CA GLY A 120 -12.77 -0.40 -20.63
C GLY A 120 -13.64 0.21 -21.73
N GLU A 121 -14.95 -0.11 -21.75
CA GLU A 121 -15.93 0.54 -22.62
C GLU A 121 -15.87 2.06 -22.43
N ALA A 122 -15.45 2.79 -23.48
CA ALA A 122 -15.48 4.25 -23.64
C ALA A 122 -15.69 5.06 -22.34
N LEU A 123 -14.73 5.00 -21.41
CA LEU A 123 -14.80 5.81 -20.20
C LEU A 123 -14.32 7.23 -20.53
N GLN A 124 -15.10 8.16 -19.99
CA GLN A 124 -15.03 9.63 -20.04
C GLN A 124 -13.62 10.22 -20.16
N GLU A 125 -13.49 11.34 -20.87
CA GLU A 125 -12.21 12.09 -20.96
C GLU A 125 -11.61 12.32 -19.57
N ASP A 126 -10.36 11.90 -19.38
CA ASP A 126 -9.57 12.27 -18.21
C ASP A 126 -9.04 13.69 -18.43
N LEU A 127 -9.35 14.62 -17.51
CA LEU A 127 -8.94 16.02 -17.59
C LEU A 127 -7.73 16.34 -16.71
N SER A 128 -7.15 15.36 -16.02
CA SER A 128 -6.02 15.55 -15.12
C SER A 128 -4.72 15.89 -15.87
N LEU A 129 -3.77 16.52 -15.17
CA LEU A 129 -2.49 16.92 -15.74
C LEU A 129 -1.59 15.73 -16.09
N PHE A 130 -1.51 14.73 -15.22
CA PHE A 130 -0.54 13.63 -15.38
C PHE A 130 -1.07 12.48 -16.22
N MET A 131 -2.38 12.25 -16.20
CA MET A 131 -3.02 11.11 -16.87
C MET A 131 -3.86 11.53 -18.07
N GLY A 132 -4.38 12.76 -18.06
CA GLY A 132 -5.44 13.21 -18.96
C GLY A 132 -5.03 14.25 -20.00
N ASN A 133 -6.06 14.82 -20.64
CA ASN A 133 -5.97 15.77 -21.74
C ASN A 133 -5.29 17.09 -21.37
N ALA A 134 -5.30 17.48 -20.09
CA ALA A 134 -4.56 18.65 -19.65
C ALA A 134 -3.04 18.46 -19.81
N GLY A 135 -2.52 17.24 -19.56
CA GLY A 135 -1.12 16.90 -19.82
C GLY A 135 -0.75 16.89 -21.29
N ILE A 136 -1.68 16.41 -22.12
CA ILE A 136 -1.55 16.40 -23.58
C ILE A 136 -1.45 17.83 -24.11
N GLY A 137 -2.40 18.68 -23.73
CA GLY A 137 -2.38 20.11 -24.08
C GLY A 137 -1.13 20.80 -23.54
N TYR A 138 -0.68 20.46 -22.33
CA TYR A 138 0.55 20.99 -21.76
C TYR A 138 1.78 20.64 -22.62
N PHE A 139 1.91 19.38 -23.06
CA PHE A 139 3.00 18.97 -23.94
C PHE A 139 3.01 19.75 -25.26
N PHE A 140 1.86 19.93 -25.91
CA PHE A 140 1.78 20.76 -27.12
C PHE A 140 2.14 22.23 -26.86
N LEU A 141 1.72 22.79 -25.73
CA LEU A 141 2.09 24.13 -25.32
C LEU A 141 3.61 24.26 -25.11
N ARG A 142 4.25 23.23 -24.53
CA ARG A 142 5.70 23.17 -24.40
C ARG A 142 6.40 23.11 -25.74
N MET A 143 5.96 22.26 -26.65
CA MET A 143 6.50 22.21 -28.01
C MET A 143 6.41 23.55 -28.73
N ALA A 144 5.29 24.27 -28.57
CA ALA A 144 5.09 25.58 -29.18
C ALA A 144 5.97 26.69 -28.57
N ASN A 145 6.42 26.54 -27.32
CA ASN A 145 7.19 27.56 -26.62
C ASN A 145 8.14 26.95 -25.56
N LEU A 146 9.13 26.20 -26.04
CA LEU A 146 10.03 25.37 -25.22
C LEU A 146 10.86 26.19 -24.20
N ASP A 147 11.15 27.45 -24.52
CA ASP A 147 11.95 28.30 -23.66
C ASP A 147 11.17 28.88 -22.48
N ASN A 148 9.88 29.18 -22.68
CA ASN A 148 9.07 29.89 -21.68
C ASN A 148 8.09 28.99 -20.92
N VAL A 149 7.83 27.78 -21.39
CA VAL A 149 6.94 26.83 -20.71
C VAL A 149 7.81 25.77 -20.02
N PRO A 150 7.89 25.79 -18.67
CA PRO A 150 8.76 24.89 -17.93
C PRO A 150 8.31 23.44 -18.04
N SER A 151 9.18 22.51 -17.68
CA SER A 151 8.78 21.11 -17.54
C SER A 151 8.16 20.88 -16.17
N VAL A 152 6.94 20.35 -16.12
CA VAL A 152 6.38 19.79 -14.87
C VAL A 152 7.02 18.45 -14.49
N LEU A 153 7.68 17.78 -15.43
CA LEU A 153 8.35 16.49 -15.24
C LEU A 153 9.84 16.63 -14.86
N ALA A 154 10.40 17.82 -15.04
CA ALA A 154 11.74 18.20 -14.60
C ALA A 154 11.71 19.57 -13.88
N PRO A 155 11.06 19.64 -12.70
CA PRO A 155 10.93 20.90 -11.97
C PRO A 155 12.30 21.43 -11.55
N LYS A 156 12.50 22.75 -11.71
CA LYS A 156 13.71 23.45 -11.26
C LYS A 156 13.36 24.29 -10.04
N ILE A 157 14.10 24.10 -8.95
CA ILE A 157 13.99 24.94 -7.75
C ILE A 157 14.76 26.23 -8.03
N GLU A 158 14.03 27.32 -8.27
CA GLU A 158 14.60 28.66 -8.52
C GLU A 158 14.62 29.52 -7.25
N ALA A 159 14.00 29.06 -6.17
CA ALA A 159 13.97 29.76 -4.90
C ALA A 159 15.37 29.82 -4.27
N THR A 160 15.86 31.04 -4.02
CA THR A 160 17.19 31.29 -3.43
C THR A 160 17.15 31.62 -1.94
N ASN A 161 15.96 31.87 -1.38
CA ASN A 161 15.78 32.29 0.02
C ASN A 161 14.71 31.44 0.71
N CYS A 162 15.13 30.49 1.55
CA CYS A 162 14.29 29.96 2.62
C CYS A 162 14.59 30.76 3.89
N SER A 163 13.77 31.77 4.20
CA SER A 163 13.84 32.45 5.49
C SER A 163 13.15 31.56 6.55
N PRO A 164 13.73 31.38 7.75
CA PRO A 164 13.09 30.66 8.85
C PRO A 164 11.68 31.17 9.17
N GLU A 165 11.41 32.47 8.97
CA GLU A 165 10.10 33.08 9.17
C GLU A 165 9.04 32.60 8.17
N LEU A 166 9.43 32.15 6.98
CA LEU A 166 8.51 31.60 5.98
C LEU A 166 8.09 30.17 6.31
N ILE A 167 8.93 29.42 7.04
CA ILE A 167 8.69 28.01 7.37
C ILE A 167 8.22 27.80 8.81
N LYS A 168 8.30 28.82 9.69
CA LYS A 168 7.90 28.73 11.10
C LYS A 168 6.46 28.21 11.31
N ASP A 169 5.56 28.53 10.39
CA ASP A 169 4.13 28.17 10.47
C ASP A 169 3.86 26.76 9.91
N TYR A 170 4.90 26.06 9.42
CA TYR A 170 4.82 24.71 8.89
C TYR A 170 5.43 23.73 9.90
N PRO A 171 4.63 23.19 10.85
CA PRO A 171 5.14 22.37 11.95
C PRO A 171 5.93 21.16 11.46
N ALA A 172 5.50 20.51 10.37
CA ALA A 172 6.21 19.37 9.78
C ALA A 172 7.62 19.69 9.26
N ILE A 173 7.92 20.95 8.94
CA ILE A 173 9.25 21.39 8.48
C ILE A 173 10.17 21.70 9.67
N ASN A 174 9.60 22.03 10.84
CA ASN A 174 10.34 22.41 12.04
C ASN A 174 10.45 21.27 13.08
N LEU A 175 10.06 20.04 12.73
CA LEU A 175 10.20 18.89 13.60
C LEU A 175 11.67 18.66 13.96
N SER A 176 11.94 18.53 15.25
CA SER A 176 13.19 17.98 15.75
C SER A 176 13.30 16.49 15.37
N ILE A 177 14.52 15.96 15.43
CA ILE A 177 14.77 14.52 15.17
C ILE A 177 13.99 13.66 16.18
N ALA A 178 13.97 14.07 17.45
CA ALA A 178 13.22 13.39 18.51
C ALA A 178 11.71 13.34 18.21
N GLU A 179 11.09 14.48 17.88
CA GLU A 179 9.67 14.54 17.52
C GLU A 179 9.37 13.70 16.26
N ALA A 180 10.28 13.66 15.29
CA ALA A 180 10.12 12.82 14.11
C ALA A 180 10.19 11.31 14.46
N HIS A 181 11.07 10.91 15.39
CA HIS A 181 11.15 9.53 15.89
C HIS A 181 9.89 9.13 16.64
N GLU A 182 9.40 10.01 17.51
CA GLU A 182 8.16 9.80 18.25
C GLU A 182 6.98 9.60 17.31
N LEU A 183 6.79 10.49 16.33
CA LEU A 183 5.71 10.39 15.33
C LEU A 183 5.77 9.10 14.48
N ILE A 184 6.98 8.64 14.13
CA ILE A 184 7.16 7.41 13.34
C ILE A 184 6.90 6.17 14.21
N LEU A 185 7.38 6.16 15.45
CA LEU A 185 7.14 5.06 16.38
C LEU A 185 5.68 4.99 16.80
N GLU A 186 4.96 6.11 16.95
CA GLU A 186 3.52 6.12 17.24
C GLU A 186 2.73 5.31 16.22
N LYS A 187 3.13 5.33 14.94
CA LYS A 187 2.48 4.50 13.90
C LYS A 187 2.68 3.00 14.11
N SER A 188 3.82 2.60 14.67
CA SER A 188 4.24 1.20 14.76
C SER A 188 4.05 0.59 16.16
N PHE A 189 4.01 1.43 17.19
CA PHE A 189 4.07 1.07 18.61
C PHE A 189 3.21 1.99 19.51
N HIS A 190 2.10 2.52 19.01
CA HIS A 190 1.22 3.46 19.76
C HIS A 190 0.85 2.96 21.16
N ARG A 191 0.66 1.65 21.30
CA ARG A 191 0.19 1.01 22.52
C ARG A 191 1.33 0.89 23.53
N THR A 192 2.47 0.39 23.08
CA THR A 192 3.71 0.33 23.87
C THR A 192 4.14 1.72 24.31
N LEU A 193 4.11 2.72 23.43
CA LEU A 193 4.44 4.11 23.75
C LEU A 193 3.51 4.69 24.82
N ALA A 194 2.19 4.54 24.67
CA ALA A 194 1.23 5.06 25.65
C ALA A 194 1.45 4.48 27.07
N VAL A 195 1.88 3.22 27.16
CA VAL A 195 2.22 2.57 28.43
C VAL A 195 3.57 3.06 28.97
N LEU A 196 4.57 3.22 28.10
CA LEU A 196 5.89 3.74 28.50
C LEU A 196 5.83 5.21 28.91
N GLU A 197 5.01 6.04 28.29
CA GLU A 197 4.79 7.43 28.69
C GLU A 197 4.23 7.53 30.12
N SER A 198 3.32 6.63 30.49
CA SER A 198 2.69 6.67 31.82
C SER A 198 3.61 6.16 32.93
N SER A 199 4.47 5.18 32.62
CA SER A 199 5.19 4.38 33.62
C SER A 199 6.72 4.50 33.54
N TYR A 200 7.24 4.97 32.40
CA TYR A 200 8.66 4.99 32.03
C TYR A 200 9.08 6.26 31.26
N SER A 201 8.37 7.38 31.45
CA SER A 201 8.60 8.63 30.70
C SER A 201 10.05 9.12 30.68
N GLU A 202 10.76 9.03 31.81
CA GLU A 202 12.19 9.41 31.86
C GLU A 202 13.06 8.56 30.93
N HIS A 203 12.80 7.26 30.83
CA HIS A 203 13.56 6.35 29.95
C HIS A 203 13.20 6.57 28.49
N LEU A 204 11.92 6.83 28.21
CA LEU A 204 11.44 7.10 26.87
C LEU A 204 11.99 8.43 26.33
N ASN A 205 12.06 9.47 27.17
CA ASN A 205 12.68 10.74 26.82
C ASN A 205 14.18 10.58 26.51
N ASP A 206 14.91 9.83 27.33
CA ASP A 206 16.34 9.54 27.09
C ASP A 206 16.55 8.78 25.77
N TYR A 207 15.67 7.83 25.46
CA TYR A 207 15.69 7.12 24.17
C TYR A 207 15.53 8.11 22.99
N PHE A 208 14.57 9.03 23.06
CA PHE A 208 14.35 10.00 21.98
C PHE A 208 15.45 11.05 21.86
N GLU A 209 16.01 11.52 22.98
CA GLU A 209 17.13 12.48 22.99
C GLU A 209 18.41 11.89 22.40
N THR A 210 18.56 10.56 22.47
CA THR A 210 19.73 9.83 21.96
C THR A 210 19.51 9.15 20.60
N ALA A 211 18.31 9.26 20.03
CA ALA A 211 17.95 8.61 18.77
C ALA A 211 18.81 9.11 17.60
N PRO A 212 19.37 8.19 16.77
CA PRO A 212 20.23 8.56 15.65
C PRO A 212 19.44 9.25 14.53
N VAL A 213 20.13 9.99 13.67
CA VAL A 213 19.51 10.64 12.48
C VAL A 213 19.09 9.61 11.42
N ASP A 214 19.72 8.42 11.42
CA ASP A 214 19.32 7.34 10.51
C ASP A 214 18.11 6.56 11.03
N TRP A 215 17.26 6.15 10.09
CA TRP A 215 15.98 5.49 10.32
C TRP A 215 16.06 3.98 10.06
N VAL A 216 17.27 3.46 9.87
CA VAL A 216 17.51 2.06 9.54
C VAL A 216 17.21 1.24 10.79
N ASP A 217 16.40 0.21 10.62
CA ASP A 217 16.02 -0.77 11.65
C ASP A 217 15.44 -0.10 12.91
N TYR A 218 14.68 1.00 12.75
CA TYR A 218 14.15 1.76 13.88
C TYR A 218 13.17 0.94 14.74
N LYS A 219 12.45 -0.02 14.12
CA LYS A 219 11.51 -0.91 14.82
C LYS A 219 12.27 -1.88 15.72
N GLU A 220 13.35 -2.46 15.20
CA GLU A 220 14.24 -3.38 15.90
C GLU A 220 14.95 -2.67 17.05
N LYS A 221 15.52 -1.49 16.81
CA LYS A 221 16.17 -0.68 17.86
C LYS A 221 15.22 -0.30 18.99
N PHE A 222 13.96 0.05 18.67
CA PHE A 222 12.97 0.35 19.69
C PHE A 222 12.59 -0.90 20.50
N ALA A 223 12.40 -2.05 19.84
CA ALA A 223 12.16 -3.31 20.54
C ALA A 223 13.32 -3.69 21.48
N GLU A 224 14.57 -3.53 21.04
CA GLU A 224 15.76 -3.74 21.87
C GLU A 224 15.80 -2.81 23.09
N PHE A 225 15.42 -1.54 22.92
CA PHE A 225 15.28 -0.59 24.02
C PHE A 225 14.25 -1.06 25.05
N VAL A 226 13.08 -1.51 24.60
CA VAL A 226 12.01 -2.00 25.47
C VAL A 226 12.42 -3.30 26.18
N ASP A 227 13.07 -4.23 25.49
CA ASP A 227 13.65 -5.44 26.08
C ASP A 227 14.72 -5.08 27.14
N GLY A 228 15.47 -3.99 26.94
CA GLY A 228 16.41 -3.44 27.92
C GLY A 228 15.76 -2.99 29.25
N LEU A 229 14.44 -2.82 29.30
CA LEU A 229 13.67 -2.56 30.52
C LEU A 229 13.41 -3.83 31.36
N THR A 230 13.94 -4.99 30.94
CA THR A 230 13.84 -6.27 31.66
C THR A 230 14.14 -6.10 33.16
N GLY A 231 13.32 -6.75 34.00
CA GLY A 231 13.48 -6.76 35.45
C GLY A 231 12.82 -5.57 36.16
N LYS A 232 12.19 -4.66 35.42
CA LYS A 232 11.33 -3.61 36.00
C LYS A 232 9.89 -4.11 36.19
N ALA A 233 9.14 -3.40 37.04
CA ALA A 233 7.73 -3.73 37.29
C ALA A 233 6.90 -3.61 35.99
N ALA A 234 5.92 -4.49 35.81
CA ALA A 234 5.10 -4.53 34.61
C ALA A 234 5.83 -4.85 33.27
N TYR A 235 7.06 -5.36 33.32
CA TYR A 235 7.79 -5.78 32.11
C TYR A 235 7.03 -6.86 31.33
N GLU A 236 6.36 -7.80 32.01
CA GLU A 236 5.58 -8.85 31.33
C GLU A 236 4.46 -8.26 30.46
N GLN A 237 3.74 -7.26 30.98
CA GLN A 237 2.70 -6.54 30.25
C GLN A 237 3.27 -5.77 29.05
N ILE A 238 4.42 -5.09 29.26
CA ILE A 238 5.09 -4.33 28.20
C ILE A 238 5.62 -5.27 27.11
N SER A 239 6.12 -6.44 27.48
CA SER A 239 6.59 -7.46 26.54
C SER A 239 5.42 -8.07 25.76
N ASP A 240 4.28 -8.34 26.40
CA ASP A 240 3.07 -8.87 25.77
C ASP A 240 2.49 -7.91 24.73
N ILE A 241 2.40 -6.61 25.06
CA ILE A 241 1.91 -5.58 24.12
C ILE A 241 2.91 -5.31 22.99
N LEU A 242 4.21 -5.30 23.28
CA LEU A 242 5.25 -5.15 22.26
C LEU A 242 5.20 -6.31 21.26
N ALA A 243 5.04 -7.55 21.74
CA ALA A 243 4.94 -8.73 20.88
C ALA A 243 3.74 -8.66 19.92
N LEU A 244 2.60 -8.14 20.38
CA LEU A 244 1.43 -7.89 19.53
C LEU A 244 1.73 -6.87 18.43
N GLU A 245 2.33 -5.74 18.77
CA GLU A 245 2.65 -4.68 17.80
C GLU A 245 3.75 -5.12 16.82
N LEU A 246 4.75 -5.87 17.27
CA LEU A 246 5.76 -6.49 16.39
C LEU A 246 5.11 -7.48 15.42
N THR A 247 4.12 -8.26 15.86
CA THR A 247 3.38 -9.17 14.98
C THR A 247 2.60 -8.39 13.92
N SER A 248 1.91 -7.31 14.31
CA SER A 248 1.21 -6.42 13.38
C SER A 248 2.16 -5.79 12.36
N ASN A 249 3.32 -5.30 12.82
CA ASN A 249 4.37 -4.74 11.98
C ASN A 249 4.94 -5.75 10.98
N ARG A 250 5.14 -7.00 11.40
CA ARG A 250 5.59 -8.08 10.52
C ARG A 250 4.57 -8.37 9.42
N ILE A 251 3.30 -8.50 9.79
CA ILE A 251 2.21 -8.76 8.84
C ILE A 251 2.13 -7.64 7.79
N ASP A 252 2.25 -6.37 8.20
CA ASP A 252 2.25 -5.23 7.28
C ASP A 252 3.46 -5.25 6.33
N ALA A 253 4.65 -5.58 6.84
CA ALA A 253 5.87 -5.69 6.05
C ALA A 253 5.83 -6.87 5.04
N GLU A 254 5.08 -7.93 5.32
CA GLU A 254 4.89 -9.08 4.44
C GLU A 254 3.83 -8.84 3.34
N ILE A 255 3.15 -7.68 3.32
CA ILE A 255 2.19 -7.34 2.27
C ILE A 255 2.91 -7.16 0.93
N ASN A 256 2.79 -8.18 0.08
CA ASN A 256 3.40 -8.18 -1.25
C ASN A 256 2.80 -7.12 -2.21
N SER A 257 1.53 -6.75 -2.05
CA SER A 257 0.85 -5.79 -2.94
C SER A 257 -0.43 -5.23 -2.34
N TYR A 258 -0.41 -3.93 -2.00
CA TYR A 258 -1.61 -3.22 -1.55
C TYR A 258 -2.68 -3.12 -2.64
N ALA A 259 -2.31 -3.13 -3.92
CA ALA A 259 -3.25 -3.18 -5.02
C ALA A 259 -4.01 -4.52 -5.05
N LEU A 260 -3.31 -5.64 -4.88
CA LEU A 260 -3.96 -6.94 -4.74
C LEU A 260 -4.86 -6.99 -3.51
N LEU A 261 -4.40 -6.42 -2.40
CA LEU A 261 -5.18 -6.35 -1.16
C LEU A 261 -6.48 -5.57 -1.34
N PHE A 262 -6.44 -4.42 -2.02
CA PHE A 262 -7.61 -3.64 -2.40
C PHE A 262 -8.63 -4.45 -3.23
N ILE A 263 -8.14 -5.18 -4.24
CA ILE A 263 -9.00 -6.04 -5.07
C ILE A 263 -9.60 -7.18 -4.24
N LYS A 264 -8.79 -7.84 -3.40
CA LYS A 264 -9.25 -8.88 -2.46
C LYS A 264 -10.37 -8.34 -1.56
N GLN A 265 -10.25 -7.13 -1.02
CA GLN A 265 -11.26 -6.49 -0.19
C GLN A 265 -12.59 -6.25 -0.94
N SER A 266 -12.55 -6.07 -2.26
CA SER A 266 -13.76 -5.91 -3.08
C SER A 266 -14.38 -7.27 -3.45
N VAL A 267 -13.56 -8.28 -3.71
CA VAL A 267 -14.01 -9.61 -4.20
C VAL A 267 -14.49 -10.51 -3.07
N LYS A 268 -13.81 -10.52 -1.91
CA LYS A 268 -14.12 -11.41 -0.77
C LYS A 268 -15.57 -11.21 -0.27
N PRO A 269 -16.08 -9.98 -0.03
CA PRO A 269 -17.46 -9.77 0.40
C PRO A 269 -18.49 -10.24 -0.63
N ALA A 270 -18.26 -9.99 -1.92
CA ALA A 270 -19.16 -10.43 -2.99
C ALA A 270 -19.29 -11.97 -3.05
N ARG A 271 -18.21 -12.70 -2.77
CA ARG A 271 -18.23 -14.17 -2.64
C ARG A 271 -18.98 -14.61 -1.39
N ALA A 272 -18.74 -13.96 -0.25
CA ALA A 272 -19.42 -14.24 1.00
C ALA A 272 -20.95 -14.07 0.88
N SER A 273 -21.42 -12.98 0.27
CA SER A 273 -22.85 -12.70 0.09
C SER A 273 -23.59 -13.80 -0.68
N LYS A 274 -22.95 -14.42 -1.68
CA LYS A 274 -23.57 -15.51 -2.47
C LYS A 274 -23.91 -16.73 -1.61
N ILE A 275 -23.04 -17.04 -0.65
CA ILE A 275 -23.17 -18.24 0.19
C ILE A 275 -24.07 -17.97 1.38
N LEU A 276 -24.03 -16.75 1.93
CA LEU A 276 -24.94 -16.32 2.99
C LEU A 276 -26.41 -16.30 2.53
N ALA A 277 -26.67 -16.26 1.22
CA ALA A 277 -28.01 -16.38 0.64
C ALA A 277 -28.55 -17.83 0.63
N PHE A 278 -27.73 -18.84 0.93
CA PHE A 278 -28.17 -20.23 0.97
C PHE A 278 -29.03 -20.51 2.20
N ASN A 279 -29.94 -21.46 2.07
CA ASN A 279 -30.62 -22.03 3.23
C ASN A 279 -29.64 -22.88 4.07
N ASP A 280 -30.03 -23.22 5.30
CA ASP A 280 -29.13 -23.91 6.23
C ASP A 280 -28.63 -25.26 5.70
N ASP A 281 -29.47 -26.03 5.01
CA ASP A 281 -29.09 -27.33 4.44
C ASP A 281 -28.03 -27.18 3.34
N ALA A 282 -28.18 -26.20 2.46
CA ALA A 282 -27.19 -25.89 1.43
C ALA A 282 -25.90 -25.28 2.04
N PHE A 283 -26.03 -24.45 3.07
CA PHE A 283 -24.91 -23.85 3.77
C PHE A 283 -24.04 -24.90 4.49
N LEU A 284 -24.66 -25.94 5.08
CA LEU A 284 -23.95 -27.07 5.71
C LEU A 284 -23.04 -27.82 4.72
N ASN A 285 -23.36 -27.81 3.43
CA ASN A 285 -22.56 -28.46 2.39
C ASN A 285 -21.44 -27.58 1.82
N CYS A 286 -21.38 -26.30 2.21
CA CYS A 286 -20.33 -25.40 1.77
C CYS A 286 -18.99 -25.77 2.39
N VAL A 287 -17.93 -25.74 1.58
CA VAL A 287 -16.55 -25.92 2.04
C VAL A 287 -15.94 -24.54 2.20
N LEU A 288 -15.52 -24.23 3.42
CA LEU A 288 -14.92 -22.96 3.79
C LEU A 288 -13.50 -23.21 4.28
N GLU A 289 -12.67 -22.17 4.18
CA GLU A 289 -11.34 -22.09 4.78
C GLU A 289 -11.15 -20.72 5.41
N ARG A 290 -10.27 -20.63 6.41
CA ARG A 290 -9.86 -19.35 6.98
C ARG A 290 -9.03 -18.59 5.95
N ASP A 291 -9.29 -17.30 5.83
CA ASP A 291 -8.49 -16.42 4.98
C ASP A 291 -7.01 -16.51 5.37
N SER A 292 -6.16 -16.84 4.41
CA SER A 292 -4.71 -17.02 4.63
C SER A 292 -4.00 -15.72 5.00
N ASP A 293 -4.60 -14.57 4.67
CA ASP A 293 -4.06 -13.26 5.00
C ASP A 293 -4.28 -12.92 6.51
N ILE A 294 -5.11 -13.67 7.22
CA ILE A 294 -5.45 -13.40 8.62
C ILE A 294 -4.51 -14.14 9.57
N GLU A 295 -4.19 -13.52 10.71
CA GLU A 295 -3.51 -14.17 11.83
C GLU A 295 -4.32 -14.01 13.12
N ILE A 296 -4.30 -15.02 13.99
CA ILE A 296 -4.92 -14.95 15.31
C ILE A 296 -3.78 -14.89 16.33
N VAL A 297 -3.75 -13.81 17.11
CA VAL A 297 -2.77 -13.58 18.17
C VAL A 297 -3.47 -13.72 19.51
N GLN A 298 -2.83 -14.46 20.42
CA GLN A 298 -3.23 -14.54 21.82
C GLN A 298 -2.35 -13.59 22.63
N THR A 299 -2.97 -12.81 23.52
CA THR A 299 -2.28 -11.92 24.47
C THR A 299 -2.75 -12.23 25.88
N SER A 300 -1.89 -11.95 26.86
CA SER A 300 -2.19 -12.19 28.28
C SER A 300 -3.02 -11.06 28.91
N TRP A 301 -3.15 -9.92 28.22
CA TRP A 301 -3.99 -8.79 28.64
C TRP A 301 -4.81 -8.21 27.48
N ASP A 302 -5.85 -7.43 27.81
CA ASP A 302 -6.72 -6.77 26.83
C ASP A 302 -6.03 -5.52 26.26
N TRP A 303 -5.36 -5.69 25.14
CA TRP A 303 -4.74 -4.61 24.36
C TRP A 303 -5.62 -4.13 23.21
N SER A 304 -6.93 -4.38 23.27
CA SER A 304 -7.83 -3.98 22.18
C SER A 304 -7.87 -2.46 22.01
N LEU A 305 -7.94 -2.03 20.75
CA LEU A 305 -8.14 -0.63 20.38
C LEU A 305 -9.51 -0.08 20.82
N GLN A 306 -10.44 -0.97 21.20
CA GLN A 306 -11.79 -0.59 21.61
C GLN A 306 -11.81 0.05 23.02
N PHE A 307 -10.85 -0.30 23.88
CA PHE A 307 -10.79 0.15 25.27
C PHE A 307 -9.38 0.66 25.67
N PRO A 308 -8.86 1.74 25.04
CA PRO A 308 -7.50 2.24 25.33
C PRO A 308 -7.28 2.61 26.81
N GLU A 309 -8.33 2.98 27.52
CA GLU A 309 -8.29 3.27 28.95
C GLU A 309 -7.83 2.09 29.81
N LYS A 310 -7.94 0.85 29.30
CA LYS A 310 -7.51 -0.36 30.00
C LYS A 310 -6.01 -0.60 29.91
N TRP A 311 -5.30 -0.04 28.94
CA TRP A 311 -3.89 -0.41 28.70
C TRP A 311 -3.01 -0.14 29.93
N ASN A 312 -3.16 1.03 30.56
CA ASN A 312 -2.46 1.33 31.80
C ASN A 312 -3.01 0.54 33.00
N ALA A 313 -4.29 0.17 32.98
CA ALA A 313 -4.89 -0.65 34.04
C ALA A 313 -4.32 -2.08 34.04
N ASN A 314 -3.97 -2.62 32.86
CA ASN A 314 -3.39 -3.96 32.70
C ASN A 314 -2.07 -4.14 33.49
N LEU A 315 -1.34 -3.05 33.74
CA LEU A 315 -0.09 -3.05 34.51
C LEU A 315 -0.27 -3.52 35.97
N SER A 316 -1.50 -3.61 36.46
CA SER A 316 -1.84 -4.04 37.83
C SER A 316 -2.85 -5.20 37.88
N THR A 317 -3.15 -5.84 36.74
CA THR A 317 -4.09 -6.98 36.69
C THR A 317 -3.37 -8.29 36.41
N GLU A 318 -3.95 -9.39 36.90
CA GLU A 318 -3.52 -10.75 36.56
C GLU A 318 -3.75 -11.05 35.06
N PRO A 319 -2.93 -11.94 34.46
CA PRO A 319 -3.09 -12.35 33.07
C PRO A 319 -4.35 -13.20 32.85
N ASP A 320 -4.93 -13.09 31.65
CA ASP A 320 -6.06 -13.90 31.15
C ASP A 320 -5.93 -14.08 29.63
N ASP A 321 -6.75 -14.94 29.02
CA ASP A 321 -6.68 -15.25 27.60
C ASP A 321 -7.50 -14.27 26.74
N TYR A 322 -6.80 -13.38 26.05
CA TYR A 322 -7.39 -12.47 25.06
C TYR A 322 -6.94 -12.86 23.66
N PHE A 323 -7.83 -12.71 22.68
CA PHE A 323 -7.55 -13.06 21.30
C PHE A 323 -7.89 -11.92 20.36
N LEU A 324 -6.93 -11.60 19.49
CA LEU A 324 -7.06 -10.61 18.43
C LEU A 324 -6.87 -11.28 17.09
N LEU A 325 -7.75 -10.96 16.15
CA LEU A 325 -7.59 -11.30 14.76
C LEU A 325 -6.96 -10.11 14.05
N LEU A 326 -5.78 -10.31 13.49
CA LEU A 326 -5.03 -9.34 12.69
C LEU A 326 -5.31 -9.59 11.21
N LYS A 327 -5.86 -8.57 10.53
CA LYS A 327 -6.27 -8.66 9.14
C LYS A 327 -5.67 -7.52 8.32
N PRO A 328 -4.79 -7.80 7.34
CA PRO A 328 -4.27 -6.79 6.43
C PRO A 328 -5.37 -6.03 5.69
N SER A 329 -5.22 -4.71 5.62
CA SER A 329 -6.09 -3.82 4.86
C SER A 329 -5.28 -2.75 4.12
N VAL A 330 -5.91 -2.05 3.16
CA VAL A 330 -5.29 -0.89 2.51
C VAL A 330 -5.02 0.30 3.45
N ALA A 331 -5.60 0.27 4.65
CA ALA A 331 -5.44 1.28 5.68
C ALA A 331 -4.48 0.85 6.81
N GLY A 332 -3.82 -0.32 6.68
CA GLY A 332 -3.00 -0.95 7.71
C GLY A 332 -3.62 -2.25 8.24
N ILE A 333 -3.19 -2.72 9.40
CA ILE A 333 -3.73 -3.95 10.00
C ILE A 333 -5.02 -3.65 10.77
N GLU A 334 -6.13 -4.25 10.35
CA GLU A 334 -7.38 -4.24 11.11
C GLU A 334 -7.28 -5.25 12.26
N GLU A 335 -7.68 -4.82 13.45
CA GLU A 335 -7.67 -5.65 14.66
C GLU A 335 -9.10 -5.92 15.13
N ILE A 336 -9.44 -7.19 15.29
CA ILE A 336 -10.77 -7.61 15.71
C ILE A 336 -10.64 -8.48 16.96
N ALA A 337 -11.14 -7.98 18.09
CA ALA A 337 -11.26 -8.78 19.31
C ALA A 337 -12.23 -9.96 19.07
N VAL A 338 -11.77 -11.17 19.36
CA VAL A 338 -12.55 -12.40 19.13
C VAL A 338 -12.65 -13.21 20.42
N TYR A 339 -13.83 -13.77 20.67
CA TYR A 339 -14.04 -14.62 21.83
C TYR A 339 -13.41 -16.00 21.64
N PRO A 340 -13.02 -16.71 22.72
CA PRO A 340 -12.41 -18.04 22.63
C PRO A 340 -13.22 -19.05 21.81
N PHE A 341 -14.55 -18.98 21.86
CA PHE A 341 -15.42 -19.84 21.06
C PHE A 341 -15.29 -19.60 19.54
N ALA A 342 -15.10 -18.34 19.12
CA ALA A 342 -14.88 -18.03 17.71
C ALA A 342 -13.50 -18.55 17.24
N VAL A 343 -12.47 -18.41 18.08
CA VAL A 343 -11.13 -18.97 17.82
C VAL A 343 -11.19 -20.48 17.69
N PHE A 344 -11.91 -21.15 18.60
CA PHE A 344 -12.14 -22.59 18.52
C PHE A 344 -12.75 -23.01 17.18
N LEU A 345 -13.76 -22.28 16.68
CA LEU A 345 -14.35 -22.55 15.36
C LEU A 345 -13.36 -22.29 14.23
N LEU A 346 -12.59 -21.19 14.29
CA LEU A 346 -11.61 -20.83 13.27
C LEU A 346 -10.49 -21.88 13.14
N GLN A 347 -10.06 -22.49 14.25
CA GLN A 347 -9.10 -23.60 14.24
C GLN A 347 -9.61 -24.82 13.43
N GLN A 348 -10.92 -25.06 13.42
CA GLN A 348 -11.52 -26.14 12.61
C GLN A 348 -11.52 -25.85 11.10
N PHE A 349 -11.25 -24.60 10.71
CA PHE A 349 -11.17 -24.12 9.33
C PHE A 349 -9.74 -23.67 8.95
N GLU A 350 -8.70 -24.07 9.70
CA GLU A 350 -7.30 -23.88 9.28
C GLU A 350 -7.08 -24.50 7.89
N ASP A 351 -7.64 -25.69 7.68
CA ASP A 351 -7.78 -26.32 6.37
C ASP A 351 -9.21 -26.24 5.86
N ALA A 352 -9.37 -26.33 4.54
CA ALA A 352 -10.66 -26.43 3.85
C ALA A 352 -11.56 -27.52 4.46
N GLN A 353 -12.69 -27.12 5.05
CA GLN A 353 -13.62 -28.03 5.73
C GLN A 353 -15.09 -27.70 5.42
N SER A 354 -15.95 -28.72 5.41
CA SER A 354 -17.39 -28.48 5.27
C SER A 354 -17.99 -27.93 6.55
N VAL A 355 -18.90 -26.96 6.42
CA VAL A 355 -19.63 -26.37 7.56
C VAL A 355 -20.31 -27.46 8.38
N GLY A 356 -20.96 -28.43 7.72
CA GLY A 356 -21.65 -29.53 8.40
C GLY A 356 -20.71 -30.42 9.22
N ARG A 357 -19.47 -30.63 8.77
CA ARG A 357 -18.49 -31.39 9.54
C ARG A 357 -18.05 -30.62 10.79
N VAL A 358 -17.77 -29.33 10.66
CA VAL A 358 -17.38 -28.48 11.79
C VAL A 358 -18.51 -28.39 12.82
N VAL A 359 -19.77 -28.25 12.37
CA VAL A 359 -20.94 -28.27 13.26
C VAL A 359 -21.01 -29.58 14.05
N GLN A 360 -20.89 -30.74 13.39
CA GLN A 360 -20.92 -32.05 14.06
C GLN A 360 -19.79 -32.23 15.08
N LEU A 361 -18.57 -31.81 14.72
CA LEU A 361 -17.41 -31.89 15.62
C LEU A 361 -17.59 -31.00 16.85
N THR A 362 -18.08 -29.77 16.63
CA THR A 362 -18.35 -28.81 17.71
C THR A 362 -19.47 -29.29 18.62
N GLU A 363 -20.56 -29.82 18.07
CA GLU A 363 -21.67 -30.41 18.85
C GLU A 363 -21.17 -31.58 19.72
N LYS A 364 -20.34 -32.47 19.16
CA LYS A 364 -19.77 -33.59 19.90
C LYS A 364 -18.89 -33.13 21.08
N GLN A 365 -18.10 -32.07 20.89
CA GLN A 365 -17.23 -31.54 21.94
C GLN A 365 -18.01 -30.81 23.04
N LEU A 366 -19.04 -30.04 22.67
CA LEU A 366 -19.90 -29.37 23.64
C LEU A 366 -20.83 -30.35 24.38
N SER A 367 -21.15 -31.49 23.77
CA SER A 367 -22.06 -32.52 24.32
C SER A 367 -23.36 -31.92 24.90
N PRO A 368 -24.14 -31.16 24.10
CA PRO A 368 -25.33 -30.48 24.59
C PRO A 368 -26.42 -31.47 25.02
N SER A 369 -27.28 -31.05 25.95
CA SER A 369 -28.45 -31.85 26.31
C SER A 369 -29.44 -31.93 25.13
N PRO A 370 -30.29 -32.97 25.05
CA PRO A 370 -31.27 -33.11 23.96
C PRO A 370 -32.21 -31.90 23.80
N ALA A 371 -32.49 -31.18 24.89
CA ALA A 371 -33.32 -29.98 24.87
C ALA A 371 -32.57 -28.75 24.29
N ALA A 372 -31.24 -28.73 24.38
CA ALA A 372 -30.39 -27.62 23.94
C ALA A 372 -29.76 -27.83 22.54
N GLU A 373 -29.76 -29.06 22.03
CA GLU A 373 -29.10 -29.45 20.78
C GLU A 373 -29.46 -28.53 19.60
N LYS A 374 -30.76 -28.29 19.37
CA LYS A 374 -31.24 -27.42 18.29
C LYS A 374 -30.76 -25.96 18.45
N LEU A 375 -30.69 -25.46 19.68
CA LEU A 375 -30.25 -24.10 19.96
C LEU A 375 -28.74 -23.96 19.76
N VAL A 376 -27.96 -24.92 20.27
CA VAL A 376 -26.50 -24.95 20.12
C VAL A 376 -26.12 -25.00 18.65
N ARG A 377 -26.76 -25.88 17.88
CA ARG A 377 -26.56 -25.97 16.43
C ARG A 377 -26.78 -24.64 15.72
N LYS A 378 -27.89 -23.97 16.05
CA LYS A 378 -28.22 -22.66 15.48
C LYS A 378 -27.15 -21.63 15.82
N LYS A 379 -26.67 -21.59 17.07
CA LYS A 379 -25.62 -20.66 17.51
C LYS A 379 -24.28 -20.90 16.81
N ILE A 380 -23.89 -22.16 16.60
CA ILE A 380 -22.71 -22.51 15.82
C ILE A 380 -22.86 -21.99 14.38
N LEU A 381 -24.00 -22.26 13.73
CA LEU A 381 -24.27 -21.80 12.37
C LEU A 381 -24.29 -20.28 12.26
N ASP A 382 -24.95 -19.59 13.19
CA ASP A 382 -24.99 -18.12 13.23
C ASP A 382 -23.56 -17.54 13.37
N GLN A 383 -22.71 -18.14 14.22
CA GLN A 383 -21.33 -17.72 14.39
C GLN A 383 -20.50 -17.94 13.12
N ILE A 384 -20.63 -19.09 12.44
CA ILE A 384 -19.93 -19.36 11.17
C ILE A 384 -20.40 -18.38 10.10
N LYS A 385 -21.70 -18.08 10.01
CA LYS A 385 -22.23 -17.07 9.08
C LYS A 385 -21.69 -15.67 9.37
N GLN A 386 -21.52 -15.28 10.63
CA GLN A 386 -20.88 -14.02 11.00
C GLN A 386 -19.42 -13.97 10.56
N LEU A 387 -18.66 -15.06 10.73
CA LEU A 387 -17.28 -15.16 10.26
C LEU A 387 -17.17 -15.05 8.73
N VAL A 388 -18.12 -15.64 7.99
CA VAL A 388 -18.22 -15.48 6.53
C VAL A 388 -18.56 -14.04 6.16
N ALA A 389 -19.53 -13.42 6.85
CA ALA A 389 -19.93 -12.03 6.60
C ALA A 389 -18.78 -11.03 6.85
N ALA A 390 -17.94 -11.29 7.84
CA ALA A 390 -16.74 -10.51 8.14
C ALA A 390 -15.58 -10.75 7.14
N GLY A 391 -15.73 -11.69 6.22
CA GLY A 391 -14.69 -12.10 5.28
C GLY A 391 -13.53 -12.85 5.93
N ILE A 392 -13.75 -13.45 7.11
CA ILE A 392 -12.75 -14.24 7.84
C ILE A 392 -12.74 -15.69 7.33
N LEU A 393 -13.93 -16.24 7.05
CA LEU A 393 -14.09 -17.53 6.38
C LEU A 393 -14.49 -17.29 4.93
N LEU A 394 -13.77 -17.94 4.02
CA LEU A 394 -13.96 -17.79 2.58
C LEU A 394 -14.35 -19.14 1.97
N PRO A 395 -15.20 -19.15 0.91
CA PRO A 395 -15.40 -20.35 0.15
C PRO A 395 -14.15 -20.78 -0.60
N VAL A 396 -13.90 -22.09 -0.57
CA VAL A 396 -12.89 -22.71 -1.42
C VAL A 396 -13.39 -22.67 -2.86
N VAL A 397 -12.68 -21.92 -3.70
CA VAL A 397 -12.92 -21.92 -5.14
C VAL A 397 -12.21 -23.15 -5.71
N ARG A 398 -12.97 -24.21 -6.02
CA ARG A 398 -12.43 -25.28 -6.86
C ARG A 398 -12.27 -24.71 -8.27
N ASN A 399 -11.02 -24.61 -8.74
CA ASN A 399 -10.70 -24.30 -10.14
C ASN A 399 -11.35 -25.30 -11.10
#